data_AF-A0A933T496-F1
#
_entry.id   AF-A0A933T496-F1
#
_cell.length_a   1.000
_cell.length_b   1.000
_cell.length_c   1.000
_cell.angle_alpha   90.00
_cell.angle_beta   90.00
_cell.angle_gamma   90.00
#
_symmetry.space_group_name_H-M   'P 1'
#
loop_
_entity.id
_entity.type
_entity.pdbx_description
1 polymer ?
#
loop_
_entity_poly.entity_id
_entity_poly.type
_entity_poly.pdbx_seq_one_letter_code
_entity_poly.pdbx_strand_id
1 'polypeptide(L)'
;MRNILFGQYLRKKGLITFEDTIKARIMQMQNNSKIGHLAKKKGWLTEEEIDKVLIKQEEELKKFGEIALEDGLLTEAQIKELLKEQKDDYIYFGEALVKLGVLSEEEMIKQLKMFNADRLTNYSQHT
;
A
#
# COMPACT_ATOMS: atom_id res chain seq x y z
N MET A 1 -20.98 0.17 1.97
CA MET A 1 -20.43 -1.18 1.69
C MET A 1 -19.06 -1.28 2.35
N ARG A 2 -18.75 -2.37 3.06
CA ARG A 2 -17.43 -2.53 3.71
C ARG A 2 -16.40 -2.95 2.67
N ASN A 3 -15.56 -2.02 2.23
CA ASN A 3 -14.32 -2.36 1.52
C ASN A 3 -13.45 -3.16 2.50
N ILE A 4 -13.30 -4.46 2.27
CA ILE A 4 -12.36 -5.30 3.01
C ILE A 4 -10.98 -5.05 2.42
N LEU A 5 -10.03 -4.60 3.24
CA LEU A 5 -8.63 -4.43 2.83
C LEU A 5 -7.98 -5.79 2.56
N PHE A 6 -6.97 -5.83 1.69
CA PHE A 6 -6.28 -7.09 1.38
C PHE A 6 -5.63 -7.72 2.62
N GLY A 7 -5.02 -6.94 3.50
CA GLY A 7 -4.53 -7.43 4.80
C GLY A 7 -5.65 -8.00 5.68
N GLN A 8 -6.84 -7.39 5.68
CA GLN A 8 -8.00 -7.93 6.40
C GLN A 8 -8.55 -9.21 5.76
N TYR A 9 -8.51 -9.32 4.44
CA TYR A 9 -8.88 -10.53 3.70
C TYR A 9 -7.96 -11.70 4.05
N LEU A 10 -6.65 -11.47 4.03
CA LEU A 10 -5.66 -12.46 4.42
C LEU A 10 -5.82 -12.88 5.90
N ARG A 11 -6.07 -11.93 6.80
CA ARG A 11 -6.39 -12.21 8.20
C ARG A 11 -7.67 -13.03 8.37
N LYS A 12 -8.72 -12.71 7.62
CA LYS A 12 -9.99 -13.44 7.64
C LYS A 12 -9.83 -14.88 7.17
N LYS A 13 -8.90 -15.13 6.24
CA LYS A 13 -8.51 -16.48 5.82
C LYS A 13 -7.52 -17.18 6.78
N GLY A 14 -7.08 -16.51 7.84
CA GLY A 14 -6.11 -17.04 8.79
C GLY A 14 -4.69 -17.16 8.24
N LEU A 15 -4.39 -16.51 7.11
CA LEU A 15 -3.10 -16.63 6.41
C LEU A 15 -2.02 -15.71 6.98
N ILE A 16 -2.42 -14.61 7.63
CA ILE A 16 -1.51 -13.68 8.29
C ILE A 16 -2.09 -13.31 9.66
N THR A 17 -1.23 -13.06 10.64
CA THR A 17 -1.66 -12.55 11.95
C THR A 17 -1.72 -11.02 11.98
N PHE A 18 -2.25 -10.46 13.06
CA PHE A 18 -2.20 -9.01 13.30
C PHE A 18 -0.74 -8.53 13.44
N GLU A 19 0.12 -9.33 14.06
CA GLU A 19 1.54 -9.03 14.21
C GLU A 19 2.26 -9.03 12.86
N ASP A 20 1.96 -9.99 11.98
CA ASP A 20 2.53 -10.04 10.63
C ASP A 20 2.08 -8.86 9.77
N THR A 21 0.83 -8.43 9.95
CA THR A 21 0.29 -7.23 9.30
C THR A 21 1.08 -6.00 9.74
N ILE A 22 1.35 -5.86 11.04
CA ILE A 22 2.14 -4.75 11.57
C ILE A 22 3.58 -4.83 11.08
N LYS A 23 4.23 -6.00 11.12
CA LYS A 23 5.61 -6.19 10.64
C LYS A 23 5.75 -5.87 9.15
N ALA A 24 4.83 -6.36 8.33
CA ALA A 24 4.80 -6.06 6.89
C ALA A 24 4.57 -4.58 6.61
N ARG A 25 3.69 -3.93 7.38
CA ARG A 25 3.49 -2.48 7.31
C ARG A 25 4.74 -1.73 7.72
N ILE A 26 5.39 -2.10 8.83
CA ILE A 26 6.63 -1.46 9.29
C ILE A 26 7.72 -1.61 8.23
N MET A 27 7.89 -2.79 7.64
CA MET A 27 8.91 -3.02 6.62
C MET A 27 8.59 -2.28 5.30
N GLN A 28 7.32 -2.30 4.88
CA GLN A 28 6.83 -1.51 3.75
C GLN A 28 7.07 -0.02 4.01
N MET A 29 6.74 0.47 5.20
CA MET A 29 6.98 1.84 5.63
C MET A 29 8.48 2.13 5.64
N GLN A 30 9.35 1.26 6.14
CA GLN A 30 10.80 1.50 6.17
C GLN A 30 11.41 1.61 4.76
N ASN A 31 10.94 0.80 3.81
CA ASN A 31 11.42 0.85 2.42
C ASN A 31 10.77 2.01 1.62
N ASN A 32 9.47 2.24 1.79
CA ASN A 32 8.70 3.25 1.07
C ASN A 32 8.75 4.63 1.75
N SER A 33 9.32 4.72 2.96
CA SER A 33 9.46 5.96 3.71
C SER A 33 10.20 7.03 2.95
N LYS A 34 10.97 6.72 1.90
CA LYS A 34 11.77 7.74 1.20
C LYS A 34 10.91 8.88 0.67
N ILE A 35 9.79 8.67 -0.04
CA ILE A 35 8.98 9.81 -0.54
C ILE A 35 8.21 10.52 0.59
N GLY A 36 7.51 9.78 1.44
CA GLY A 36 6.75 10.37 2.55
C GLY A 36 7.63 11.11 3.56
N HIS A 37 8.74 10.50 4.00
CA HIS A 37 9.71 11.19 4.86
C HIS A 37 10.47 12.31 4.14
N LEU A 38 10.82 12.19 2.86
CA LEU A 38 11.45 13.31 2.14
C LEU A 38 10.47 14.48 2.01
N ALA A 39 9.20 14.21 1.72
CA ALA A 39 8.15 15.22 1.70
C ALA A 39 7.95 15.84 3.09
N LYS A 40 7.93 15.04 4.17
CA LYS A 40 7.91 15.55 5.56
C LYS A 40 9.14 16.38 5.90
N LYS A 41 10.34 15.93 5.53
CA LYS A 41 11.62 16.61 5.77
C LYS A 41 11.69 17.95 5.03
N LYS A 42 11.10 18.04 3.84
CA LYS A 42 10.96 19.30 3.08
C LYS A 42 9.77 20.17 3.55
N GLY A 43 8.99 19.70 4.53
CA GLY A 43 7.83 20.41 5.08
C GLY A 43 6.60 20.42 4.17
N TRP A 44 6.53 19.52 3.20
CA TRP A 44 5.44 19.45 2.21
C TRP A 44 4.27 18.58 2.67
N LEU A 45 4.53 17.56 3.49
CA LEU A 45 3.49 16.69 4.07
C LEU A 45 3.66 16.55 5.57
N THR A 46 2.54 16.48 6.27
CA THR A 46 2.43 16.08 7.67
C THR A 46 2.34 14.57 7.80
N GLU A 47 2.57 14.07 9.02
CA GLU A 47 2.46 12.64 9.32
C GLU A 47 1.04 12.10 9.09
N GLU A 48 0.02 12.90 9.42
CA GLU A 48 -1.39 12.58 9.17
C GLU A 48 -1.72 12.48 7.67
N GLU A 49 -1.15 13.36 6.84
CA GLU A 49 -1.34 13.31 5.38
C GLU A 49 -0.66 12.10 4.76
N ILE A 50 0.54 11.75 5.24
CA ILE A 50 1.25 10.55 4.82
C ILE A 50 0.42 9.31 5.15
N ASP A 51 -0.11 9.20 6.36
CA ASP A 51 -0.96 8.08 6.77
C ASP A 51 -2.22 7.98 5.89
N LYS A 52 -2.84 9.12 5.57
CA LYS A 52 -3.99 9.17 4.65
C LYS A 52 -3.66 8.64 3.25
N VAL A 53 -2.53 9.08 2.69
CA VAL A 53 -2.08 8.62 1.37
C VAL A 53 -1.74 7.14 1.41
N LEU A 54 -1.12 6.63 2.48
CA LEU A 54 -0.83 5.20 2.66
C LEU A 54 -2.10 4.35 2.74
N ILE A 55 -3.14 4.83 3.43
CA ILE A 55 -4.44 4.15 3.47
C ILE A 55 -5.04 4.07 2.07
N LYS A 56 -5.08 5.18 1.34
CA LYS A 56 -5.57 5.20 -0.05
C LYS A 56 -4.73 4.36 -0.99
N GLN A 57 -3.42 4.28 -0.74
CA GLN A 57 -2.51 3.43 -1.50
C GLN A 57 -2.91 1.96 -1.43
N GLU A 58 -3.32 1.53 -0.24
CA GLU A 58 -3.79 0.18 0.01
C GLU A 58 -5.20 -0.06 -0.57
N GLU A 59 -6.06 0.97 -0.57
CA GLU A 59 -7.43 0.88 -1.08
C GLU A 59 -7.50 0.90 -2.62
N GLU A 60 -6.70 1.75 -3.26
CA GLU A 60 -6.74 2.05 -4.69
C GLU A 60 -5.60 1.41 -5.50
N LEU A 61 -4.60 0.82 -4.84
CA LEU A 61 -3.42 0.19 -5.47
C LEU A 61 -2.62 1.13 -6.38
N LYS A 62 -2.74 2.44 -6.18
CA LYS A 62 -1.96 3.47 -6.89
C LYS A 62 -0.62 3.70 -6.19
N LYS A 63 0.34 4.35 -6.86
CA LYS A 63 1.59 4.76 -6.22
C LYS A 63 1.34 5.93 -5.27
N PHE A 64 2.21 6.08 -4.27
CA PHE A 64 2.11 7.15 -3.26
C PHE A 64 2.06 8.52 -3.94
N GLY A 65 2.94 8.75 -4.93
CA GLY A 65 2.98 9.99 -5.69
C GLY A 65 1.72 10.24 -6.51
N GLU A 66 1.09 9.21 -7.06
CA GLU A 66 -0.16 9.36 -7.83
C GLU A 66 -1.31 9.81 -6.92
N ILE A 67 -1.45 9.20 -5.74
CA ILE A 67 -2.48 9.58 -4.77
C ILE A 67 -2.19 10.96 -4.18
N ALA A 68 -0.94 11.25 -3.85
CA ALA A 68 -0.57 12.57 -3.34
C ALA A 68 -0.83 13.67 -4.38
N LEU A 69 -0.71 13.36 -5.68
CA LEU A 69 -1.08 14.27 -6.76
C LEU A 69 -2.60 14.46 -6.87
N GLU A 70 -3.35 13.36 -6.85
CA GLU A 70 -4.82 13.37 -6.92
C GLU A 70 -5.46 14.07 -5.72
N ASP A 71 -4.89 13.91 -4.54
CA ASP A 71 -5.35 14.57 -3.31
C ASP A 71 -4.87 16.02 -3.20
N GLY A 72 -4.09 16.52 -4.15
CA GLY A 72 -3.53 17.88 -4.14
C GLY A 72 -2.49 18.12 -3.05
N LEU A 73 -1.98 17.05 -2.45
CA LEU A 73 -0.99 17.08 -1.37
C LEU A 73 0.42 17.32 -1.89
N LEU A 74 0.72 16.84 -3.10
CA LEU A 74 1.98 17.09 -3.81
C LEU A 74 1.72 17.46 -5.26
N THR A 75 2.55 18.33 -5.82
CA THR A 75 2.55 18.63 -7.25
C THR A 75 3.41 17.64 -8.03
N GLU A 76 3.18 17.52 -9.36
CA GLU A 76 4.05 16.70 -10.22
C GLU A 76 5.53 17.10 -10.11
N ALA A 77 5.82 18.39 -9.94
CA ALA A 77 7.18 18.89 -9.80
C ALA A 77 7.82 18.38 -8.50
N GLN A 78 7.10 18.46 -7.38
CA GLN A 78 7.54 17.94 -6.08
C GLN A 78 7.71 16.42 -6.14
N ILE A 79 6.80 15.69 -6.79
CA ILE A 79 6.91 14.23 -6.96
C ILE A 79 8.14 13.88 -7.79
N LYS A 80 8.39 14.58 -8.91
CA LYS A 80 9.61 14.38 -9.72
C LYS A 80 10.89 14.68 -8.93
N GLU A 81 10.88 15.66 -8.04
CA GLU A 81 12.00 15.97 -7.17
C GLU A 81 12.24 14.86 -6.14
N LEU A 82 11.18 14.38 -5.49
CA LEU A 82 11.24 13.27 -4.53
C LEU A 82 11.71 11.97 -5.22
N LEU A 83 11.27 11.71 -6.45
CA LEU A 83 11.69 10.56 -7.25
C LEU A 83 13.16 10.65 -7.67
N LYS A 84 13.69 11.83 -7.96
CA LYS A 84 15.12 12.01 -8.25
C LYS A 84 16.01 11.78 -7.02
N GLU A 85 15.51 12.12 -5.83
CA GLU A 85 16.20 11.88 -4.57
C GLU A 85 16.04 10.43 -4.08
N GLN A 86 15.02 9.72 -4.56
CA GLN A 86 14.78 8.32 -4.23
C GLN A 86 15.67 7.39 -5.07
N LYS A 87 16.61 6.68 -4.43
CA LYS A 87 17.18 5.45 -5.01
C LYS A 87 16.14 4.33 -4.92
N ASP A 88 15.75 3.79 -6.09
CA ASP A 88 14.73 2.76 -6.36
C ASP A 88 14.73 1.60 -5.36
N ASP A 89 13.82 1.63 -4.38
CA ASP A 89 13.60 0.54 -3.43
C ASP A 89 12.14 0.55 -2.93
N TYR A 90 11.18 0.81 -3.83
CA TYR A 90 9.77 0.74 -3.48
C TYR A 90 9.32 -0.73 -3.39
N ILE A 91 8.68 -1.12 -2.29
CA ILE A 91 8.13 -2.48 -2.09
C ILE A 91 6.63 -2.41 -1.78
N TYR A 92 5.84 -3.32 -2.35
CA TYR A 92 4.41 -3.40 -2.07
C TYR A 92 4.14 -4.17 -0.75
N PHE A 93 2.96 -3.97 -0.12
CA PHE A 93 2.58 -4.68 1.11
C PHE A 93 2.63 -6.20 0.95
N GLY A 94 2.19 -6.72 -0.21
CA GLY A 94 2.29 -8.14 -0.54
C GLY A 94 3.73 -8.62 -0.66
N GLU A 95 4.62 -7.83 -1.28
CA GLU A 95 6.05 -8.13 -1.36
C GLU A 95 6.72 -8.07 0.02
N ALA A 96 6.24 -7.19 0.90
CA ALA A 96 6.71 -7.13 2.28
C ALA A 96 6.35 -8.41 3.05
N LEU A 97 5.14 -8.96 2.86
CA LEU A 97 4.76 -10.25 3.44
C LEU A 97 5.61 -11.41 2.91
N VAL A 98 5.97 -11.38 1.62
CA VAL A 98 6.86 -12.39 1.01
C VAL A 98 8.28 -12.28 1.55
N LYS A 99 8.83 -11.06 1.62
CA LYS A 99 10.16 -10.80 2.17
C LYS A 99 10.29 -11.15 3.66
N LEU A 100 9.20 -11.03 4.43
CA LEU A 100 9.15 -11.47 5.83
C LEU A 100 8.99 -12.99 5.98
N GLY A 101 8.81 -13.73 4.89
CA GLY A 101 8.58 -15.19 4.92
C GLY A 101 7.19 -15.58 5.45
N VAL A 102 6.27 -14.62 5.56
CA VAL A 102 4.89 -14.85 6.05
C VAL A 102 4.07 -15.56 4.96
N LEU A 103 4.30 -15.20 3.70
CA LEU A 103 3.66 -15.82 2.53
C LEU A 103 4.73 -16.21 1.51
N SER A 104 4.51 -17.29 0.77
CA SER A 104 5.27 -17.54 -0.45
C SER A 104 4.79 -16.60 -1.57
N GLU A 105 5.65 -16.32 -2.53
CA GLU A 105 5.30 -15.51 -3.70
C GLU A 105 4.11 -16.12 -4.47
N GLU A 106 4.10 -17.44 -4.63
CA GLU A 106 2.99 -18.17 -5.26
C GLU A 106 1.67 -18.00 -4.50
N GLU A 107 1.69 -18.12 -3.17
CA GLU A 107 0.48 -17.99 -2.35
C GLU A 107 0.00 -16.53 -2.33
N MET A 108 0.92 -15.57 -2.31
CA MET A 108 0.61 -14.15 -2.42
C MET A 108 -0.12 -13.83 -3.75
N ILE A 109 0.42 -14.29 -4.89
CA ILE A 109 -0.20 -14.09 -6.21
C ILE A 109 -1.56 -14.77 -6.29
N LYS A 110 -1.68 -15.98 -5.74
CA LYS A 110 -2.94 -16.73 -5.71
C LYS A 110 -4.00 -16.02 -4.87
N GLN A 111 -3.67 -15.58 -3.66
CA GLN A 111 -4.61 -14.87 -2.79
C GLN A 111 -5.02 -13.53 -3.37
N LEU A 112 -4.10 -12.85 -4.08
CA LEU A 112 -4.41 -11.61 -4.79
C LEU A 112 -5.42 -11.84 -5.92
N LYS A 113 -5.24 -12.90 -6.72
CA LYS A 113 -6.22 -13.28 -7.76
C LYS A 113 -7.58 -13.60 -7.16
N MET A 114 -7.62 -14.37 -6.06
CA MET A 114 -8.86 -14.70 -5.37
C MET A 114 -9.55 -13.46 -4.79
N PHE A 115 -8.81 -12.57 -4.16
CA PHE A 115 -9.34 -11.32 -3.61
C PHE A 115 -9.94 -10.43 -4.71
N ASN A 116 -9.26 -10.31 -5.86
CA ASN A 116 -9.78 -9.55 -6.99
C ASN A 116 -11.03 -10.17 -7.60
N ALA A 117 -11.07 -11.51 -7.73
CA ALA A 117 -12.25 -12.23 -8.19
C ALA A 117 -13.44 -12.07 -7.22
N ASP A 118 -13.20 -12.16 -5.91
CA ASP A 118 -14.23 -11.97 -4.88
C ASP A 118 -14.79 -10.54 -4.90
N ARG A 119 -13.95 -9.54 -5.18
CA ARG A 119 -14.41 -8.15 -5.36
C ARG A 119 -15.26 -8.00 -6.62
N LEU A 120 -14.80 -8.52 -7.75
CA LEU A 120 -15.52 -8.47 -9.03
C LEU A 120 -16.87 -9.19 -8.99
N THR A 121 -16.95 -10.34 -8.32
CA THR A 121 -18.20 -11.14 -8.22
C THR A 121 -19.28 -10.42 -7.41
N ASN A 122 -18.90 -9.59 -6.43
CA ASN A 122 -19.82 -8.76 -5.67
C ASN A 122 -20.35 -7.54 -6.43
N TYR A 123 -19.79 -7.19 -7.59
CA TYR A 123 -20.33 -6.16 -8.49
C TYR A 123 -21.39 -6.70 -9.48
N SER A 124 -21.50 -8.02 -9.65
CA SER A 124 -22.36 -8.64 -10.67
C SER A 124 -23.74 -9.10 -10.18
N GLN A 125 -24.12 -8.84 -8.92
CA GLN A 125 -25.42 -9.27 -8.35
C GLN A 125 -26.47 -8.13 -8.29
N HIS A 126 -26.17 -6.97 -8.88
CA HIS A 126 -27.15 -5.89 -9.03
C HIS A 126 -27.22 -5.48 -10.51
N THR A 127 -27.92 -6.27 -11.31
CA THR A 127 -28.56 -5.81 -12.56
C THR A 127 -30.04 -6.04 -12.44
#